data_AF-A0A2N2MVC5-F1
#
_entry.id   AF-A0A2N2MVC5-F1
#
_cell.length_a   1.000
_cell.length_b   1.000
_cell.length_c   1.000
_cell.angle_alpha   90.00
_cell.angle_beta   90.00
_cell.angle_gamma   90.00
#
_symmetry.space_group_name_H-M   'P 1'
#
loop_
_entity.id
_entity.type
_entity.pdbx_description
1 polymer ?
#
loop_
_entity_poly.entity_id
_entity_poly.type
_entity_poly.pdbx_seq_one_letter_code
_entity_poly.pdbx_strand_id
1 'polypeptide(L)' 'MSRPLKVLVVEDSDDDFELLLYELRRNGIDPDWNRVQTADAFRQALEAQEWDVIIADYIL' A
#
# COMPACT_ATOMS: atom_id res chain seq x y z
N MET A 1 13.59 -18.38 -0.48
CA MET A 1 13.20 -17.16 -1.20
C MET A 1 11.90 -16.67 -0.59
N SER A 2 11.92 -15.58 0.16
CA SER A 2 10.71 -14.93 0.68
C SER A 2 9.99 -14.24 -0.48
N ARG A 3 8.68 -14.46 -0.63
CA ARG A 3 7.87 -13.69 -1.58
C ARG A 3 7.73 -12.25 -1.08
N PRO A 4 7.75 -11.24 -1.95
CA PRO A 4 7.46 -9.86 -1.54
C PRO A 4 6.05 -9.79 -0.96
N LEU A 5 5.88 -8.97 0.08
CA LEU A 5 4.60 -8.74 0.72
C LEU A 5 3.73 -7.90 -0.21
N LYS A 6 2.50 -8.34 -0.49
CA LYS A 6 1.55 -7.56 -1.28
C LYS A 6 0.84 -6.55 -0.38
N VAL A 7 1.08 -5.26 -0.62
CA VAL A 7 0.56 -4.17 0.20
C VAL A 7 -0.32 -3.25 -0.62
N LEU A 8 -1.59 -3.10 -0.23
CA LEU A 8 -2.47 -2.07 -0.80
C LEU A 8 -2.44 -0.84 0.10
N VAL A 9 -2.09 0.30 -0.46
CA VAL A 9 -2.00 1.57 0.28
C VAL A 9 -3.12 2.51 -0.14
N VAL A 10 -3.94 2.94 0.82
CA VAL A 10 -4.97 3.96 0.64
C VAL A 10 -4.42 5.26 1.21
N GLU A 11 -3.98 6.16 0.33
CA GLU A 11 -3.22 7.35 0.71
C GLU A 11 -3.33 8.41 -0.40
N ASP A 12 -3.79 9.61 -0.07
CA ASP A 12 -3.96 10.74 -1.00
C ASP A 12 -2.74 11.66 -1.07
N SER A 13 -1.84 11.58 -0.10
CA SER A 13 -0.57 12.32 -0.04
C SER A 13 0.59 11.55 -0.68
N ASP A 14 1.25 12.16 -1.66
CA ASP A 14 2.43 11.56 -2.30
C ASP A 14 3.60 11.45 -1.31
N ASP A 15 3.78 12.47 -0.46
CA ASP A 15 4.87 12.54 0.50
C ASP A 15 4.74 11.46 1.59
N ASP A 16 3.53 11.24 2.10
CA ASP A 16 3.28 10.22 3.12
C ASP A 16 3.42 8.81 2.55
N PHE A 17 3.00 8.61 1.31
CA PHE A 17 3.22 7.35 0.59
C PHE A 17 4.71 7.02 0.40
N GLU A 18 5.51 7.99 -0.06
CA GLU A 18 6.96 7.81 -0.24
C GLU A 18 7.66 7.57 1.10
N LEU A 19 7.25 8.27 2.16
CA LEU A 19 7.78 8.06 3.51
C LEU A 19 7.47 6.63 4.02
N LEU A 20 6.25 6.15 3.79
CA LEU A 20 5.85 4.79 4.13
C LEU A 20 6.71 3.74 3.40
N LEU A 21 6.89 3.89 2.08
CA LEU A 21 7.73 2.97 1.30
C LEU A 21 9.20 3.03 1.75
N TYR A 22 9.71 4.22 2.04
CA TYR A 22 11.06 4.39 2.55
C TYR A 22 11.26 3.65 3.87
N GLU A 23 10.34 3.80 4.83
CA GLU A 23 10.45 3.14 6.12
C GLU A 23 10.31 1.61 6.02
N LEU A 24 9.43 1.09 5.16
CA LEU A 24 9.34 -0.35 4.90
C LEU A 24 10.68 -0.90 4.37
N ARG A 25 11.23 -0.25 3.34
CA ARG A 25 12.51 -0.67 2.72
C ARG A 25 13.68 -0.55 3.67
N ARG A 26 13.73 0.53 4.47
CA ARG A 26 14.74 0.74 5.50
C ARG A 26 14.77 -0.38 6.54
N ASN A 27 13.63 -1.00 6.81
CA ASN A 27 13.49 -2.13 7.73
C ASN A 27 13.59 -3.50 7.02
N GLY A 28 14.06 -3.54 5.77
CA GLY A 28 14.30 -4.77 5.02
C GLY A 28 13.05 -5.39 4.39
N ILE A 29 11.95 -4.65 4.33
CA ILE A 29 10.71 -5.06 3.65
C ILE A 29 10.64 -4.34 2.31
N ASP A 30 10.79 -5.07 1.21
CA ASP A 30 10.55 -4.54 -0.14
C ASP A 30 9.22 -5.12 -0.66
N PRO A 31 8.10 -4.40 -0.47
CA PRO A 31 6.78 -4.91 -0.82
C PRO A 31 6.50 -4.78 -2.32
N ASP A 32 5.65 -5.66 -2.82
CA ASP A 32 4.88 -5.41 -4.04
C ASP A 32 3.66 -4.59 -3.64
N TRP A 33 3.47 -3.41 -4.24
CA TRP A 33 2.50 -2.45 -3.74
C TRP A 33 1.60 -1.90 -4.84
N ASN A 34 0.41 -1.48 -4.44
CA ASN A 34 -0.45 -0.62 -5.23
C ASN A 34 -1.01 0.50 -4.35
N ARG A 35 -1.06 1.71 -4.89
CA ARG A 35 -1.62 2.87 -4.20
C ARG A 35 -2.95 3.27 -4.82
N VAL A 36 -3.92 3.58 -3.98
CA VAL A 36 -5.25 4.06 -4.38
C VAL A 36 -5.65 5.28 -3.55
N GLN A 37 -6.42 6.17 -4.15
CA GLN A 37 -6.84 7.45 -3.54
C GLN A 37 -8.35 7.59 -3.46
N THR A 38 -9.11 6.68 -4.09
CA THR A 38 -10.57 6.75 -4.17
C THR A 38 -11.19 5.44 -3.74
N ALA A 39 -12.43 5.52 -3.25
CA ALA A 39 -13.18 4.33 -2.84
C ALA A 39 -13.39 3.34 -4.01
N ASP A 40 -13.56 3.83 -5.23
CA ASP A 40 -13.76 2.98 -6.41
C ASP A 40 -12.46 2.28 -6.81
N ALA A 41 -11.33 2.99 -6.81
CA ALA A 41 -10.03 2.38 -7.04
C ALA A 41 -9.68 1.34 -5.97
N PHE A 42 -10.03 1.61 -4.70
CA PHE A 42 -9.86 0.65 -3.61
C PHE A 42 -10.66 -0.62 -3.83
N ARG A 43 -11.95 -0.52 -4.18
CA ARG A 43 -12.79 -1.69 -4.49
C ARG A 43 -12.24 -2.50 -5.67
N GLN A 44 -11.85 -1.82 -6.75
CA GLN A 44 -11.24 -2.48 -7.90
C GLN A 44 -9.95 -3.21 -7.53
N ALA A 45 -9.11 -2.60 -6.69
CA ALA A 45 -7.87 -3.22 -6.22
C ALA A 45 -8.13 -4.46 -5.35
N LEU A 46 -9.19 -4.46 -4.53
CA LEU A 46 -9.60 -5.62 -3.73
C LEU A 46 -10.11 -6.79 -4.59
N GLU A 47 -10.79 -6.49 -5.70
CA GLU A 47 -11.29 -7.52 -6.62
C GLU A 47 -10.18 -8.07 -7.53
N ALA A 48 -9.15 -7.27 -7.83
CA ALA A 48 -8.09 -7.63 -8.76
C ALA A 48 -7.17 -8.75 -8.25
N GLN A 49 -6.91 -8.80 -6.94
CA GLN A 49 -6.08 -9.83 -6.30
C GLN A 49 -6.21 -9.85 -4.77
N GLU A 50 -5.68 -10.92 -4.17
CA GLU A 50 -5.47 -10.98 -2.72
C GLU A 50 -4.29 -10.11 -2.27
N TRP A 51 -4.49 -9.38 -1.19
CA TRP A 51 -3.51 -8.53 -0.52
C TRP A 51 -3.15 -9.14 0.83
N ASP A 52 -1.88 -9.08 1.21
CA ASP A 52 -1.44 -9.57 2.52
C ASP A 52 -1.72 -8.53 3.62
N VAL A 53 -1.57 -7.25 3.28
CA VAL A 53 -1.76 -6.12 4.19
C VAL A 53 -2.41 -4.96 3.42
N ILE A 54 -3.30 -4.25 4.11
CA ILE A 54 -3.83 -2.97 3.64
C ILE A 54 -3.40 -1.91 4.66
N ILE A 55 -2.80 -0.82 4.18
CA ILE A 55 -2.48 0.35 4.99
C ILE A 55 -3.35 1.49 4.48
N ALA A 56 -4.16 2.07 5.35
CA ALA A 56 -5.04 3.17 5.02
C ALA A 56 -4.81 4.29 6.04
N ASP A 57 -4.38 5.45 5.56
CA ASP A 57 -4.40 6.64 6.40
C ASP A 57 -5.79 7.28 6.36
N TYR A 58 -6.22 7.80 7.50
CA TYR A 58 -7.51 8.47 7.64
C TYR A 58 -7.28 9.80 8.36
N ILE A 59 -7.58 10.89 7.65
CA ILE A 59 -7.58 12.24 8.20
C ILE A 59 -9.05 12.63 8.47
N LEU A 60 -9.33 13.08 9.69
CA LEU A 60 -10.67 13.39 10.21
C LEU A 60 -11.16 14.79 9.81
#